data_AF-A0A376S8P0-F1
#
_entry.id   AF-A0A376S8P0-F1
#
_cell.length_a   1.000
_cell.length_b   1.000
_cell.length_c   1.000
_cell.angle_alpha   90.00
_cell.angle_beta   90.00
_cell.angle_gamma   90.00
#
_symmetry.space_group_name_H-M   'P 1'
#
loop_
_entity.id
_entity.type
_entity.pdbx_description
1 polymer ?
#
loop_
_entity_poly.entity_id
_entity_poly.type
_entity_poly.pdbx_seq_one_letter_code
_entity_poly.pdbx_strand_id
1 'polypeptide(L)'
;MLTHNNILASERAYCARLNLTWQDVFMMPAPLGHATGFLHGVTAPFLIGARSVLLDIFTPDACLALLEQQRCTCMLGATPFVYDLLNLLEKQPADLSALRFFLCGGTTIPKKVARECQQRGIKLLSVYGSTESSPHAVVNLDDPLSRFMHTDGYAAAGVEIKVVDDARKTLPPGCEGEEASRGPNVFMGYFDEPELTARALDEEGWYYSGDLCRMDEAGYIKITGRKKDIIVRGGENISSREVEDILLQHPKIHDACVVAMPDERLGERSCAYVVLKAPHHSLSLEEVVAFFSRKRVAKYKYPEHIVVIEKLPRTASGKIQKFLLRKDIMRRLTQDVCEEIE
;
A
#
# COMPACT_ATOMS: atom_id res chain seq x y z
N MET A 1 -19.13 -2.85 8.96
CA MET A 1 -19.97 -1.84 9.65
C MET A 1 -19.13 -1.18 10.72
N LEU A 2 -19.02 0.14 10.70
CA LEU A 2 -18.33 0.91 11.74
C LEU A 2 -19.38 1.65 12.58
N THR A 3 -19.25 1.57 13.90
CA THR A 3 -20.01 2.41 14.83
C THR A 3 -19.36 3.78 14.98
N HIS A 4 -20.09 4.75 15.52
CA HIS A 4 -19.52 6.05 15.91
C HIS A 4 -18.33 5.89 16.87
N ASN A 5 -18.38 4.92 17.79
CA ASN A 5 -17.29 4.68 18.72
C ASN A 5 -16.04 4.14 18.02
N ASN A 6 -16.19 3.29 16.99
CA ASN A 6 -15.04 2.82 16.22
C ASN A 6 -14.33 3.98 15.52
N ILE A 7 -15.13 4.84 14.88
CA ILE A 7 -14.65 6.02 14.16
C ILE A 7 -13.96 7.00 15.12
N LEU A 8 -14.58 7.31 16.25
CA LEU A 8 -14.01 8.25 17.23
C LEU A 8 -12.75 7.69 17.90
N ALA A 9 -12.70 6.39 18.19
CA ALA A 9 -11.51 5.76 18.76
C ALA A 9 -10.33 5.80 17.78
N SER A 10 -10.57 5.45 16.51
CA SER A 10 -9.61 5.56 15.41
C SER A 10 -9.00 6.97 15.34
N GLU A 11 -9.83 7.99 15.16
CA GLU A 11 -9.32 9.34 14.88
C GLU A 11 -8.67 9.98 16.11
N ARG A 12 -9.10 9.64 17.33
CA ARG A 12 -8.40 10.05 18.56
C ARG A 12 -6.99 9.46 18.62
N ALA A 13 -6.85 8.16 18.35
CA ALA A 13 -5.56 7.49 18.38
C ALA A 13 -4.63 8.00 17.25
N TYR A 14 -5.17 8.21 16.06
CA TYR A 14 -4.48 8.79 14.91
C TYR A 14 -3.96 10.21 15.20
N CYS A 15 -4.84 11.11 15.67
CA CYS A 15 -4.46 12.49 15.98
C CYS A 15 -3.42 12.56 17.10
N ALA A 16 -3.60 11.77 18.17
CA ALA A 16 -2.66 11.73 19.28
C ALA A 16 -1.28 11.24 18.85
N ARG A 17 -1.20 10.15 18.07
CA ARG A 17 0.09 9.59 17.62
C ARG A 17 0.89 10.55 16.73
N LEU A 18 0.19 11.34 15.92
CA LEU A 18 0.81 12.25 14.95
C LEU A 18 0.98 13.67 15.50
N ASN A 19 0.73 13.89 16.80
CA ASN A 19 0.77 15.21 17.42
C ASN A 19 -0.02 16.24 16.60
N LEU A 20 -1.23 15.86 16.17
CA LEU A 20 -2.13 16.71 15.41
C LEU A 20 -2.98 17.54 16.37
N THR A 21 -3.15 18.83 16.04
CA THR A 21 -3.87 19.79 16.88
C THR A 21 -4.78 20.67 16.02
N TRP A 22 -5.58 21.52 16.65
CA TRP A 22 -6.43 22.52 15.97
C TRP A 22 -5.66 23.50 15.07
N GLN A 23 -4.34 23.61 15.23
CA GLN A 23 -3.49 24.46 14.38
C GLN A 23 -3.12 23.81 13.05
N ASP A 24 -3.37 22.50 12.90
CA ASP A 24 -3.04 21.78 11.68
C ASP A 24 -4.03 22.08 10.54
N VAL A 25 -3.51 22.01 9.32
CA VAL A 25 -4.28 22.20 8.09
C VAL A 25 -4.11 20.93 7.25
N PHE A 26 -5.18 20.16 7.15
CA PHE A 26 -5.21 18.85 6.51
C PHE A 26 -5.48 19.01 5.02
N MET A 27 -4.56 18.58 4.17
CA MET A 27 -4.82 18.39 2.75
C MET A 27 -5.33 16.97 2.51
N MET A 28 -6.54 16.84 1.98
CA MET A 28 -7.12 15.54 1.63
C MET A 28 -7.49 15.48 0.14
N PRO A 29 -6.65 14.84 -0.68
CA PRO A 29 -6.96 14.54 -2.09
C PRO A 29 -7.69 13.21 -2.29
N ALA A 30 -7.84 12.39 -1.25
CA ALA A 30 -8.52 11.11 -1.35
C ALA A 30 -10.04 11.31 -1.34
N PRO A 31 -10.81 10.59 -2.18
CA PRO A 31 -12.26 10.73 -2.22
C PRO A 31 -12.90 10.52 -0.85
N LEU A 32 -13.92 11.32 -0.53
CA LEU A 32 -14.63 11.22 0.75
C LEU A 32 -15.42 9.92 0.90
N GLY A 33 -15.76 9.25 -0.20
CA GLY A 33 -16.36 7.91 -0.16
C GLY A 33 -15.38 6.80 0.26
N HIS A 34 -14.08 7.08 0.28
CA HIS A 34 -13.05 6.15 0.76
C HIS A 34 -12.77 6.40 2.26
N ALA A 35 -12.49 5.33 3.02
CA ALA A 35 -12.21 5.41 4.46
C ALA A 35 -11.17 6.50 4.79
N THR A 36 -10.08 6.57 4.03
CA THR A 36 -9.05 7.63 4.16
C THR A 36 -9.62 9.05 4.10
N GLY A 37 -10.45 9.35 3.10
CA GLY A 37 -11.02 10.69 2.93
C GLY A 37 -12.02 11.02 4.01
N PHE A 38 -12.89 10.08 4.36
CA PHE A 38 -13.91 10.26 5.40
C PHE A 38 -13.32 10.37 6.81
N LEU A 39 -12.46 9.42 7.19
CA LEU A 39 -11.90 9.34 8.53
C LEU A 39 -10.87 10.46 8.73
N HIS A 40 -9.81 10.49 7.93
CA HIS A 40 -8.69 11.39 8.18
C HIS A 40 -8.86 12.77 7.55
N GLY A 41 -9.67 12.89 6.49
CA GLY A 41 -9.91 14.16 5.81
C GLY A 41 -11.06 14.97 6.38
N VAL A 42 -12.06 14.32 6.95
CA VAL A 42 -13.23 14.99 7.52
C VAL A 42 -13.28 14.77 9.03
N THR A 43 -13.30 13.52 9.48
CA THR A 43 -13.56 13.21 10.90
C THR A 43 -12.43 13.71 11.81
N ALA A 44 -11.16 13.39 11.52
CA ALA A 44 -10.02 13.84 12.30
C ALA A 44 -9.94 15.36 12.49
N PRO A 45 -9.94 16.18 11.42
CA PRO A 45 -9.85 17.63 11.59
C PRO A 45 -11.05 18.20 12.36
N PHE A 46 -12.27 17.69 12.11
CA PHE A 46 -13.46 18.16 12.81
C PHE A 46 -13.42 17.81 14.31
N LEU A 47 -12.91 16.61 14.64
CA LEU A 47 -12.77 16.15 16.02
C LEU A 47 -11.85 17.04 16.86
N ILE A 48 -10.78 17.57 16.26
CA ILE A 48 -9.78 18.39 16.95
C ILE A 48 -9.93 19.89 16.68
N GLY A 49 -10.94 20.32 15.91
CA GLY A 49 -11.13 21.73 15.53
C GLY A 49 -10.10 22.27 14.54
N ALA A 50 -9.46 21.39 13.76
CA ALA A 50 -8.49 21.74 12.73
C ALA A 50 -9.16 22.07 11.39
N ARG A 51 -8.40 22.67 10.48
CA ARG A 51 -8.88 23.01 9.14
C ARG A 51 -8.73 21.82 8.20
N SER A 52 -9.78 21.54 7.43
CA SER A 52 -9.74 20.57 6.32
C SER A 52 -9.79 21.27 4.95
N VAL A 53 -8.84 20.92 4.09
CA VAL A 53 -8.75 21.35 2.69
C VAL A 53 -9.00 20.11 1.83
N LEU A 54 -10.19 20.05 1.22
CA LEU A 54 -10.65 18.90 0.46
C LEU A 54 -10.47 19.14 -1.04
N LEU A 55 -9.94 18.14 -1.74
CA LEU A 55 -9.83 18.14 -3.19
C LEU A 55 -10.60 16.94 -3.74
N ASP A 56 -11.72 17.23 -4.41
CA ASP A 56 -12.66 16.21 -4.89
C ASP A 56 -12.05 15.28 -5.95
N ILE A 57 -11.33 15.86 -6.92
CA ILE A 57 -10.60 15.13 -7.96
C ILE A 57 -9.12 15.48 -7.84
N PHE A 58 -8.29 14.48 -7.55
CA PHE A 58 -6.85 14.68 -7.50
C PHE A 58 -6.29 15.03 -8.89
N THR A 59 -5.68 16.22 -8.97
CA THR A 59 -4.68 16.54 -10.00
C THR A 59 -3.43 17.06 -9.29
N PRO A 60 -2.23 16.75 -9.77
CA PRO A 60 -0.99 17.20 -9.13
C PRO A 60 -0.92 18.72 -9.03
N ASP A 61 -1.33 19.45 -10.07
CA ASP A 61 -1.32 20.91 -10.11
C ASP A 61 -2.24 21.54 -9.05
N ALA A 62 -3.50 21.08 -8.97
CA ALA A 62 -4.46 21.61 -7.99
C ALA A 62 -4.04 21.25 -6.56
N CYS A 63 -3.53 20.02 -6.36
CA CYS A 63 -3.05 19.59 -5.06
C CYS A 63 -1.85 20.43 -4.61
N LEU A 64 -0.87 20.66 -5.49
CA LEU A 64 0.32 21.46 -5.19
C LEU A 64 -0.05 22.92 -4.88
N ALA A 65 -0.94 23.51 -5.68
CA ALA A 65 -1.44 24.86 -5.45
C ALA A 65 -2.16 25.00 -4.09
N LEU A 66 -2.99 24.03 -3.71
CA LEU A 66 -3.68 24.03 -2.42
C LEU A 66 -2.73 23.84 -1.24
N LEU A 67 -1.74 22.95 -1.35
CA LEU A 67 -0.71 22.74 -0.33
C LEU A 67 0.00 24.07 0.00
N GLU A 68 0.41 24.82 -1.03
CA GLU A 68 1.12 26.09 -0.89
C GLU A 68 0.18 27.21 -0.39
N GLN A 69 -0.94 27.45 -1.10
CA GLN A 69 -1.86 28.55 -0.80
C GLN A 69 -2.49 28.44 0.59
N GLN A 70 -2.79 27.22 1.04
CA GLN A 70 -3.43 27.00 2.34
C GLN A 70 -2.44 26.67 3.45
N ARG A 71 -1.13 26.65 3.13
CA ARG A 71 -0.05 26.29 4.05
C ARG A 71 -0.35 24.98 4.80
N CYS A 72 -0.75 23.96 4.05
CA CYS A 72 -1.16 22.67 4.59
C CYS A 72 -0.02 22.04 5.42
N THR A 73 -0.34 21.60 6.63
CA THR A 73 0.67 21.08 7.57
C THR A 73 0.79 19.56 7.51
N CYS A 74 -0.26 18.87 7.06
CA CYS A 74 -0.25 17.43 6.89
C CYS A 74 -1.10 17.01 5.69
N MET A 75 -0.73 15.88 5.10
CA MET A 75 -1.44 15.28 3.97
C MET A 75 -1.40 13.77 4.10
N LEU A 76 -2.45 13.11 3.63
CA LEU A 76 -2.50 11.65 3.50
C LEU A 76 -3.01 11.29 2.10
N GLY A 77 -2.34 10.32 1.48
CA GLY A 77 -2.67 9.88 0.13
C GLY A 77 -2.16 8.49 -0.17
N ALA A 78 -2.46 8.01 -1.37
CA ALA A 78 -1.82 6.82 -1.91
C ALA A 78 -0.43 7.17 -2.49
N THR A 79 0.45 6.18 -2.61
CA THR A 79 1.79 6.35 -3.19
C THR A 79 1.80 7.03 -4.56
N PRO A 80 0.85 6.81 -5.49
CA PRO A 80 0.83 7.54 -6.77
C PRO A 80 0.72 9.06 -6.61
N PHE A 81 0.00 9.56 -5.59
CA PHE A 81 -0.17 11.00 -5.40
C PHE A 81 1.15 11.69 -5.10
N VAL A 82 1.97 11.11 -4.21
CA VAL A 82 3.30 11.66 -3.94
C VAL A 82 4.23 11.52 -5.14
N TYR A 83 4.13 10.42 -5.92
CA TYR A 83 4.92 10.26 -7.13
C TYR A 83 4.61 11.35 -8.17
N ASP A 84 3.32 11.61 -8.43
CA ASP A 84 2.92 12.63 -9.40
C ASP A 84 3.27 14.05 -8.92
N LEU A 85 3.18 14.32 -7.61
CA LEU A 85 3.63 15.59 -7.02
C LEU A 85 5.15 15.76 -7.15
N LEU A 86 5.95 14.72 -6.95
CA LEU A 86 7.41 14.79 -7.14
C LEU A 86 7.76 15.13 -8.59
N ASN A 87 7.09 14.50 -9.56
CA ASN A 87 7.29 14.78 -10.98
C ASN A 87 6.91 16.23 -11.34
N LEU A 88 5.86 16.78 -10.71
CA LEU A 88 5.48 18.18 -10.92
C LEU A 88 6.49 19.13 -10.28
N LEU A 89 6.95 18.84 -9.06
CA LEU A 89 7.98 19.61 -8.33
C LEU A 89 9.35 19.65 -9.03
N GLU A 90 9.62 18.77 -10.00
CA GLU A 90 10.78 18.87 -10.89
C GLU A 90 10.65 20.03 -11.89
N LYS A 91 9.42 20.34 -12.31
CA LYS A 91 9.13 21.33 -13.35
C LYS A 91 8.68 22.66 -12.76
N GLN A 92 8.00 22.61 -11.61
CA GLN A 92 7.40 23.73 -10.92
C GLN A 92 7.72 23.65 -9.43
N PRO A 93 8.75 24.36 -8.95
CA PRO A 93 9.02 24.50 -7.53
C PRO A 93 7.82 25.14 -6.81
N ALA A 94 7.53 24.69 -5.59
CA ALA A 94 6.50 25.24 -4.72
C ALA A 94 7.01 25.30 -3.27
N ASP A 95 6.51 26.25 -2.49
CA ASP A 95 6.81 26.33 -1.06
C ASP A 95 6.00 25.30 -0.26
N LEU A 96 6.68 24.23 0.15
CA LEU A 96 6.13 23.19 1.03
C LEU A 96 6.68 23.29 2.46
N SER A 97 7.23 24.44 2.88
CA SER A 97 7.82 24.62 4.21
C SER A 97 6.84 24.43 5.37
N ALA A 98 5.54 24.59 5.13
CA ALA A 98 4.50 24.33 6.12
C ALA A 98 4.23 22.83 6.33
N LEU A 99 4.53 21.99 5.34
CA LEU A 99 4.18 20.56 5.35
C LEU A 99 5.10 19.79 6.31
N ARG A 100 4.56 19.38 7.45
CA ARG A 100 5.27 18.59 8.48
C ARG A 100 5.52 17.16 8.01
N PHE A 101 4.56 16.57 7.31
CA PHE A 101 4.65 15.21 6.77
C PHE A 101 3.60 14.91 5.70
N PHE A 102 3.92 13.93 4.86
CA PHE A 102 3.00 13.25 3.95
C PHE A 102 2.88 11.80 4.43
N LEU A 103 1.68 11.36 4.78
CA LEU A 103 1.40 9.95 5.05
C LEU A 103 0.97 9.22 3.77
N CYS A 104 1.52 8.04 3.57
CA CYS A 104 1.14 7.11 2.51
C CYS A 104 0.40 5.93 3.11
N GLY A 105 -0.85 5.76 2.69
CA GLY A 105 -1.70 4.64 3.10
C GLY A 105 -2.14 3.80 1.92
N GLY A 106 -2.54 2.56 2.21
CA GLY A 106 -3.21 1.68 1.25
C GLY A 106 -2.29 0.95 0.26
N THR A 107 -1.04 1.38 0.10
CA THR A 107 0.02 0.65 -0.61
C THR A 107 1.39 0.96 0.01
N THR A 108 2.36 0.09 -0.23
CA THR A 108 3.78 0.32 0.07
C THR A 108 4.31 1.59 -0.55
N ILE A 109 5.32 2.17 0.09
CA ILE A 109 6.14 3.24 -0.45
C ILE A 109 7.37 2.62 -1.14
N PRO A 110 7.54 2.75 -2.46
CA PRO A 110 8.74 2.32 -3.16
C PRO A 110 9.96 3.07 -2.64
N LYS A 111 11.08 2.35 -2.47
CA LYS A 111 12.35 2.92 -1.97
C LYS A 111 12.83 4.13 -2.76
N LYS A 112 12.56 4.16 -4.07
CA LYS A 112 12.90 5.28 -4.95
C LYS A 112 12.14 6.55 -4.54
N VAL A 113 10.82 6.45 -4.40
CA VAL A 113 9.94 7.57 -4.01
C VAL A 113 10.34 8.12 -2.63
N ALA A 114 10.60 7.23 -1.66
CA ALA A 114 11.05 7.63 -0.34
C ALA A 114 12.37 8.44 -0.38
N ARG A 115 13.33 8.03 -1.22
CA ARG A 115 14.61 8.75 -1.40
C ARG A 115 14.42 10.11 -2.07
N GLU A 116 13.57 10.20 -3.08
CA GLU A 116 13.30 11.46 -3.79
C GLU A 116 12.59 12.47 -2.86
N CYS A 117 11.63 12.02 -2.06
CA CYS A 117 11.04 12.85 -1.01
C CYS A 117 12.09 13.34 0.00
N GLN A 118 12.97 12.45 0.47
CA GLN A 118 14.03 12.81 1.39
C GLN A 118 14.96 13.89 0.82
N GLN A 119 15.36 13.76 -0.45
CA GLN A 119 16.22 14.74 -1.13
C GLN A 119 15.57 16.13 -1.24
N ARG A 120 14.24 16.19 -1.23
CA ARG A 120 13.44 17.43 -1.26
C ARG A 120 12.98 17.91 0.11
N GLY A 121 13.40 17.24 1.20
CA GLY A 121 12.97 17.58 2.55
C GLY A 121 11.52 17.21 2.88
N ILE A 122 10.85 16.41 2.05
CA ILE A 122 9.48 15.94 2.30
C ILE A 122 9.55 14.73 3.24
N LYS A 123 8.98 14.85 4.44
CA LYS A 123 8.87 13.75 5.41
C LYS A 123 7.76 12.79 4.99
N LEU A 124 8.10 11.82 4.14
CA LEU A 124 7.20 10.78 3.66
C LEU A 124 7.16 9.60 4.64
N LEU A 125 5.97 9.29 5.14
CA LEU A 125 5.73 8.35 6.22
C LEU A 125 4.68 7.30 5.83
N SER A 126 4.77 6.08 6.38
CA SER A 126 3.78 5.03 6.15
C SER A 126 2.66 5.11 7.18
N VAL A 127 1.44 4.74 6.80
CA VAL A 127 0.35 4.42 7.72
C VAL A 127 -0.36 3.18 7.22
N TYR A 128 -0.68 2.26 8.12
CA TYR A 128 -1.27 0.99 7.75
C TYR A 128 -2.62 0.76 8.44
N GLY A 129 -3.57 0.33 7.63
CA GLY A 129 -4.98 0.21 7.99
C GLY A 129 -5.81 -0.35 6.84
N SER A 130 -6.99 -0.84 7.18
CA SER A 130 -8.06 -1.18 6.25
C SER A 130 -9.34 -0.44 6.62
N THR A 131 -10.41 -0.61 5.85
CA THR A 131 -11.73 -0.05 6.22
C THR A 131 -12.28 -0.76 7.47
N GLU A 132 -11.95 -2.05 7.61
CA GLU A 132 -12.33 -2.91 8.72
C GLU A 132 -11.59 -2.61 10.02
N SER A 133 -10.41 -1.97 9.93
CA SER A 133 -9.57 -1.59 11.07
C SER A 133 -8.69 -0.41 10.66
N SER A 134 -9.17 0.82 10.89
CA SER A 134 -8.53 2.05 10.38
C SER A 134 -8.00 2.92 11.53
N PRO A 135 -6.80 3.53 11.37
CA PRO A 135 -5.60 2.76 11.14
C PRO A 135 -5.24 1.95 12.39
N HIS A 136 -4.83 0.69 12.24
CA HIS A 136 -4.33 -0.09 13.37
C HIS A 136 -2.82 0.11 13.59
N ALA A 137 -2.04 0.50 12.58
CA ALA A 137 -0.62 0.81 12.74
C ALA A 137 -0.26 2.20 12.20
N VAL A 138 0.45 2.97 13.04
CA VAL A 138 0.84 4.36 12.75
C VAL A 138 2.29 4.57 13.17
N VAL A 139 3.06 5.31 12.36
CA VAL A 139 4.45 5.66 12.68
C VAL A 139 4.57 6.53 13.93
N ASN A 140 5.73 6.51 14.59
CA ASN A 140 6.09 7.49 15.62
C ASN A 140 6.87 8.64 14.98
N LEU A 141 6.40 9.89 15.09
CA LEU A 141 7.08 11.03 14.44
C LEU A 141 8.51 11.28 14.92
N ASP A 142 8.87 10.80 16.11
CA ASP A 142 10.19 10.98 16.71
C ASP A 142 11.19 9.89 16.29
N ASP A 143 10.75 8.89 15.53
CA ASP A 143 11.62 7.84 15.04
C ASP A 143 12.67 8.35 14.05
N PRO A 144 13.86 7.71 14.00
CA PRO A 144 14.85 8.02 12.99
C PRO A 144 14.36 7.57 11.61
N LEU A 145 14.90 8.19 10.54
CA LEU A 145 14.55 7.85 9.16
C LEU A 145 14.76 6.36 8.83
N SER A 146 15.77 5.73 9.42
CA SER A 146 16.02 4.29 9.26
C SER A 146 14.81 3.45 9.70
N ARG A 147 14.06 3.86 10.73
CA ARG A 147 12.86 3.18 11.18
C ARG A 147 11.69 3.38 10.21
N PHE A 148 11.47 4.60 9.74
CA PHE A 148 10.42 4.91 8.75
C PHE A 148 10.58 4.11 7.45
N MET A 149 11.82 3.94 6.97
CA MET A 149 12.07 3.24 5.71
C MET A 149 11.81 1.74 5.77
N HIS A 150 11.84 1.13 6.96
CA HIS A 150 11.80 -0.33 7.13
C HIS A 150 10.53 -0.85 7.80
N THR A 151 9.66 0.03 8.27
CA THR A 151 8.43 -0.34 8.99
C THR A 151 7.22 0.35 8.34
N ASP A 152 6.02 -0.11 8.69
CA ASP A 152 4.74 0.50 8.35
C ASP A 152 4.03 0.99 9.63
N GLY A 153 4.83 1.32 10.65
CA GLY A 153 4.37 1.74 11.98
C GLY A 153 4.25 0.59 12.97
N TYR A 154 3.58 0.90 14.09
CA TYR A 154 3.26 -0.03 15.17
C TYR A 154 1.87 0.30 15.70
N ALA A 155 1.34 -0.58 16.54
CA ALA A 155 -0.03 -0.50 17.03
C ALA A 155 -0.42 0.93 17.49
N ALA A 156 -1.57 1.40 17.00
CA ALA A 156 -2.18 2.65 17.45
C ALA A 156 -2.61 2.53 18.93
N ALA A 157 -2.84 3.66 19.60
CA ALA A 157 -3.24 3.65 21.00
C ALA A 157 -4.56 2.87 21.19
N GLY A 158 -4.56 1.89 22.10
CA GLY A 158 -5.71 1.02 22.35
C GLY A 158 -5.87 -0.13 21.36
N VAL A 159 -4.96 -0.30 20.41
CA VAL A 159 -4.94 -1.40 19.44
C VAL A 159 -3.86 -2.41 19.83
N GLU A 160 -4.15 -3.68 19.63
CA GLU A 160 -3.22 -4.80 19.72
C GLU A 160 -2.97 -5.35 18.31
N ILE A 161 -1.73 -5.73 18.02
CA ILE A 161 -1.33 -6.37 16.76
C ILE A 161 -0.53 -7.63 17.09
N LYS A 162 -0.83 -8.73 16.38
CA LYS A 162 -0.04 -9.96 16.38
C LYS A 162 0.18 -10.47 14.96
N VAL A 163 1.23 -11.26 14.79
CA VAL A 163 1.52 -11.98 13.54
C VAL A 163 1.18 -13.44 13.77
N VAL A 164 0.40 -14.05 12.89
CA VAL A 164 -0.07 -15.43 13.06
C VAL A 164 0.26 -16.34 11.88
N ASP A 165 0.35 -17.64 12.16
CA ASP A 165 0.39 -18.69 11.14
C ASP A 165 -1.02 -19.00 10.57
N ASP A 166 -1.10 -19.97 9.66
CA ASP A 166 -2.38 -20.39 9.05
C ASP A 166 -3.33 -21.07 10.05
N ALA A 167 -2.83 -21.54 11.18
CA ALA A 167 -3.62 -22.05 12.30
C ALA A 167 -4.00 -20.94 13.30
N ARG A 168 -3.76 -19.66 12.96
CA ARG A 168 -3.99 -18.46 13.77
C ARG A 168 -3.21 -18.43 15.09
N LYS A 169 -2.12 -19.20 15.19
CA LYS A 169 -1.22 -19.17 16.34
C LYS A 169 -0.22 -18.03 16.19
N THR A 170 0.05 -17.35 17.30
CA THR A 170 0.99 -16.22 17.31
C THR A 170 2.40 -16.71 17.00
N LEU A 171 3.05 -16.05 16.05
CA LEU A 171 4.43 -16.31 15.66
C LEU A 171 5.40 -15.46 16.49
N PRO A 172 6.64 -15.94 16.72
CA PRO A 172 7.70 -15.14 17.33
C PRO A 172 8.05 -13.90 16.49
N PRO A 173 8.68 -12.88 17.09
CA PRO A 173 9.21 -11.73 16.36
C PRO A 173 10.12 -12.13 15.20
N GLY A 174 10.03 -11.40 14.09
CA GLY A 174 10.81 -11.60 12.86
C GLY A 174 10.25 -12.66 11.91
N CYS A 175 9.41 -13.58 12.39
CA CYS A 175 8.70 -14.52 11.53
C CYS A 175 7.66 -13.80 10.66
N GLU A 176 7.47 -14.29 9.44
CA GLU A 176 6.45 -13.80 8.53
C GLU A 176 5.16 -14.59 8.71
N GLY A 177 4.05 -13.87 8.80
CA GLY A 177 2.71 -14.45 8.90
C GLY A 177 1.64 -13.42 8.63
N GLU A 178 0.40 -13.77 8.89
CA GLU A 178 -0.76 -12.90 8.71
C GLU A 178 -0.84 -11.86 9.83
N GLU A 179 -1.06 -10.59 9.48
CA GLU A 179 -1.38 -9.56 10.45
C GLU A 179 -2.79 -9.77 11.00
N ALA A 180 -2.90 -9.76 12.33
CA ALA A 180 -4.17 -9.70 13.01
C ALA A 180 -4.17 -8.56 14.03
N SER A 181 -5.24 -7.76 14.01
CA SER A 181 -5.42 -6.63 14.92
C SER A 181 -6.71 -6.73 15.72
N ARG A 182 -6.67 -6.22 16.95
CA ARG A 182 -7.83 -6.10 17.83
C ARG A 182 -7.82 -4.74 18.49
N GLY A 183 -8.98 -4.11 18.61
CA GLY A 183 -9.08 -2.83 19.28
C GLY A 183 -10.42 -2.15 19.04
N PRO A 184 -10.62 -0.97 19.64
CA PRO A 184 -11.87 -0.24 19.51
C PRO A 184 -12.10 0.29 18.09
N ASN A 185 -11.08 0.33 17.24
CA ASN A 185 -11.17 0.77 15.84
C ASN A 185 -11.58 -0.35 14.86
N VAL A 186 -11.71 -1.60 15.32
CA VAL A 186 -12.14 -2.75 14.52
C VAL A 186 -13.65 -2.68 14.28
N PHE A 187 -14.07 -2.96 13.05
CA PHE A 187 -15.47 -3.00 12.63
C PHE A 187 -16.31 -4.04 13.37
N MET A 188 -17.63 -3.91 13.29
CA MET A 188 -18.59 -4.87 13.86
C MET A 188 -18.87 -6.08 12.94
N GLY A 189 -18.12 -6.23 11.84
CA GLY A 189 -18.39 -7.21 10.79
C GLY A 189 -18.95 -6.62 9.50
N TYR A 190 -19.04 -7.44 8.47
CA TYR A 190 -19.59 -7.08 7.16
C TYR A 190 -21.12 -7.02 7.21
N PHE A 191 -21.71 -6.04 6.51
CA PHE A 191 -23.17 -5.85 6.49
C PHE A 191 -23.83 -7.01 5.74
N ASP A 192 -24.81 -7.67 6.36
CA ASP A 192 -25.54 -8.83 5.83
C ASP A 192 -24.66 -10.01 5.36
N GLU A 193 -23.44 -10.12 5.89
CA GLU A 193 -22.44 -11.12 5.48
C GLU A 193 -21.81 -11.83 6.69
N PRO A 194 -22.59 -12.63 7.46
CA PRO A 194 -22.13 -13.27 8.69
C PRO A 194 -21.01 -14.30 8.46
N GLU A 195 -21.04 -15.04 7.36
CA GLU A 195 -20.01 -16.04 7.04
C GLU A 195 -18.67 -15.38 6.65
N LEU A 196 -18.71 -14.25 5.94
CA LEU A 196 -17.51 -13.47 5.65
C LEU A 196 -16.97 -12.82 6.92
N THR A 197 -17.86 -12.36 7.80
CA THR A 197 -17.51 -11.81 9.12
C THR A 197 -16.79 -12.84 9.97
N ALA A 198 -17.34 -14.04 10.15
CA ALA A 198 -16.72 -15.10 10.95
C ALA A 198 -15.34 -15.55 10.41
N ARG A 199 -15.11 -15.40 9.09
CA ARG A 199 -13.80 -15.66 8.48
C ARG A 199 -12.78 -14.55 8.77
N ALA A 200 -13.21 -13.30 8.85
CA ALA A 200 -12.31 -12.15 9.03
C ALA A 200 -12.19 -11.68 10.48
N LEU A 201 -13.16 -11.95 11.35
CA LEU A 201 -13.25 -11.49 12.73
C LEU A 201 -13.63 -12.67 13.62
N ASP A 202 -12.80 -13.01 14.59
CA ASP A 202 -13.11 -14.09 15.55
C ASP A 202 -13.91 -13.60 16.77
N GLU A 203 -14.32 -14.56 17.60
CA GLU A 203 -15.09 -14.31 18.83
C GLU A 203 -14.33 -13.53 19.90
N GLU A 204 -12.99 -13.51 19.83
CA GLU A 204 -12.12 -12.72 20.72
C GLU A 204 -11.90 -11.28 20.21
N GLY A 205 -12.46 -10.94 19.04
CA GLY A 205 -12.35 -9.62 18.42
C GLY A 205 -11.10 -9.40 17.58
N TRP A 206 -10.34 -10.45 17.24
CA TRP A 206 -9.23 -10.35 16.31
C TRP A 206 -9.71 -10.30 14.87
N TYR A 207 -9.40 -9.21 14.20
CA TYR A 207 -9.55 -9.04 12.76
C TYR A 207 -8.30 -9.55 12.04
N TYR A 208 -8.48 -10.46 11.09
CA TYR A 208 -7.45 -11.05 10.25
C TYR A 208 -7.45 -10.35 8.89
N SER A 209 -6.41 -9.57 8.60
CA SER A 209 -6.41 -8.65 7.47
C SER A 209 -6.18 -9.32 6.11
N GLY A 210 -5.68 -10.56 6.09
CA GLY A 210 -5.19 -11.21 4.88
C GLY A 210 -3.91 -10.58 4.33
N ASP A 211 -3.32 -9.61 5.02
CA ASP A 211 -2.02 -9.02 4.70
C ASP A 211 -0.92 -9.78 5.45
N LEU A 212 0.19 -10.05 4.76
CA LEU A 212 1.36 -10.68 5.36
C LEU A 212 2.30 -9.61 5.90
N CYS A 213 2.85 -9.83 7.09
CA CYS A 213 3.80 -8.93 7.71
C CYS A 213 4.85 -9.66 8.54
N ARG A 214 5.88 -8.91 8.95
CA ARG A 214 6.81 -9.29 10.01
C ARG A 214 6.76 -8.24 11.10
N MET A 215 6.81 -8.67 12.34
CA MET A 215 6.86 -7.79 13.51
C MET A 215 8.20 -7.92 14.20
N ASP A 216 8.85 -6.80 14.51
CA ASP A 216 10.09 -6.81 15.30
C ASP A 216 9.82 -6.86 16.81
N GLU A 217 10.88 -7.01 17.61
CA GLU A 217 10.77 -7.09 19.08
C GLU A 217 10.20 -5.81 19.71
N ALA A 218 10.25 -4.68 19.02
CA ALA A 218 9.67 -3.41 19.47
C ALA A 218 8.20 -3.23 19.03
N GLY A 219 7.60 -4.24 18.38
CA GLY A 219 6.21 -4.21 17.94
C GLY A 219 5.97 -3.44 16.64
N TYR A 220 7.03 -3.05 15.93
CA TYR A 220 6.89 -2.44 14.61
C TYR A 220 6.64 -3.52 13.58
N ILE A 221 5.67 -3.27 12.70
CA ILE A 221 5.34 -4.19 11.62
C ILE A 221 5.92 -3.69 10.30
N LYS A 222 6.22 -4.63 9.41
CA LYS A 222 6.48 -4.37 8.00
C LYS A 222 5.59 -5.27 7.17
N ILE A 223 4.69 -4.68 6.37
CA ILE A 223 3.85 -5.44 5.46
C ILE A 223 4.74 -5.97 4.33
N THR A 224 4.64 -7.26 4.02
CA THR A 224 5.46 -7.96 3.03
C THR A 224 4.65 -8.51 1.86
N GLY A 225 3.32 -8.55 1.96
CA GLY A 225 2.45 -8.98 0.86
C GLY A 225 0.98 -9.12 1.27
N ARG A 226 0.21 -9.82 0.43
CA ARG A 226 -1.15 -10.29 0.74
C ARG A 226 -1.20 -11.80 0.56
N LYS A 227 -1.90 -12.52 1.43
CA LYS A 227 -2.10 -13.98 1.30
C LYS A 227 -2.65 -14.36 -0.07
N LYS A 228 -3.67 -13.65 -0.54
CA LYS A 228 -4.29 -13.86 -1.86
C LYS A 228 -3.42 -13.46 -3.07
N ASP A 229 -2.31 -12.77 -2.82
CA ASP A 229 -1.37 -12.33 -3.86
C ASP A 229 -0.03 -13.09 -3.79
N ILE A 230 0.10 -14.08 -2.90
CA ILE A 230 1.17 -15.06 -2.96
C ILE A 230 0.98 -15.92 -4.21
N ILE A 231 2.07 -16.11 -4.94
CA ILE A 231 2.14 -17.01 -6.09
C ILE A 231 2.78 -18.30 -5.59
N VAL A 232 2.07 -19.41 -5.69
CA VAL A 232 2.51 -20.74 -5.23
C VAL A 232 3.11 -21.49 -6.42
N ARG A 233 4.40 -21.29 -6.65
CA ARG A 233 5.12 -21.87 -7.80
C ARG A 233 5.78 -23.18 -7.41
N GLY A 234 5.15 -24.30 -7.74
CA GLY A 234 5.73 -25.64 -7.52
C GLY A 234 6.06 -25.93 -6.05
N GLY A 235 5.26 -25.38 -5.12
CA GLY A 235 5.47 -25.48 -3.67
C GLY A 235 6.28 -24.34 -3.05
N GLU A 236 6.83 -23.42 -3.86
CA GLU A 236 7.54 -22.24 -3.38
C GLU A 236 6.62 -21.00 -3.35
N ASN A 237 6.58 -20.31 -2.21
CA ASN A 237 5.79 -19.08 -2.06
C ASN A 237 6.58 -17.87 -2.56
N ILE A 238 6.04 -17.19 -3.55
CA ILE A 238 6.60 -15.95 -4.10
C ILE A 238 5.65 -14.81 -3.73
N SER A 239 6.15 -13.85 -2.93
CA SER A 239 5.43 -12.60 -2.73
C SER A 239 5.46 -11.78 -4.02
N SER A 240 4.30 -11.55 -4.64
CA SER A 240 4.18 -10.69 -5.83
C SER A 240 4.82 -9.31 -5.58
N ARG A 241 4.68 -8.80 -4.34
CA ARG A 241 5.17 -7.49 -3.93
C ARG A 241 6.70 -7.43 -3.91
N GLU A 242 7.36 -8.49 -3.42
CA GLU A 242 8.82 -8.54 -3.44
C GLU A 242 9.36 -8.44 -4.86
N VAL A 243 8.73 -9.14 -5.80
CA VAL A 243 9.09 -9.11 -7.22
C VAL A 243 8.80 -7.73 -7.84
N GLU A 244 7.67 -7.11 -7.53
CA GLU A 244 7.32 -5.74 -7.95
C GLU A 244 8.34 -4.71 -7.48
N ASP A 245 8.74 -4.75 -6.21
CA ASP A 245 9.73 -3.83 -5.63
C ASP A 245 11.10 -3.94 -6.30
N ILE A 246 11.46 -5.13 -6.81
CA ILE A 246 12.68 -5.33 -7.61
C ILE A 246 12.47 -4.78 -9.01
N LEU A 247 11.34 -5.07 -9.68
CA LEU A 247 11.01 -4.58 -11.02
C LEU A 247 11.03 -3.05 -11.10
N LEU A 248 10.48 -2.36 -10.10
CA LEU A 248 10.45 -0.89 -10.05
C LEU A 248 11.84 -0.23 -9.93
N GLN A 249 12.88 -1.01 -9.62
CA GLN A 249 14.27 -0.55 -9.65
C GLN A 249 14.89 -0.63 -11.05
N HIS A 250 14.22 -1.25 -12.03
CA HIS A 250 14.72 -1.37 -13.39
C HIS A 250 14.69 -0.01 -14.12
N PRO A 251 15.76 0.37 -14.86
CA PRO A 251 15.82 1.68 -15.52
C PRO A 251 14.64 1.95 -16.47
N LYS A 252 14.26 0.94 -17.26
CA LYS A 252 13.17 1.06 -18.25
C LYS A 252 11.75 1.02 -17.66
N ILE A 253 11.56 0.54 -16.42
CA ILE A 253 10.22 0.30 -15.86
C ILE A 253 9.74 1.57 -15.12
N HIS A 254 8.55 2.03 -15.48
CA HIS A 254 7.80 3.10 -14.81
C HIS A 254 6.91 2.53 -13.70
N ASP A 255 6.16 1.47 -14.01
CA ASP A 255 5.17 0.87 -13.12
C ASP A 255 5.17 -0.65 -13.31
N ALA A 256 4.83 -1.42 -12.27
CA ALA A 256 4.86 -2.87 -12.33
C ALA A 256 3.78 -3.51 -11.45
N CYS A 257 3.22 -4.62 -11.93
CA CYS A 257 2.35 -5.50 -11.17
C CYS A 257 2.65 -6.96 -11.51
N VAL A 258 2.81 -7.78 -10.49
CA VAL A 258 3.05 -9.22 -10.63
C VAL A 258 1.81 -9.96 -10.17
N VAL A 259 1.37 -10.92 -11.00
CA VAL A 259 0.21 -11.77 -10.74
C VAL A 259 0.58 -13.23 -10.97
N ALA A 260 -0.15 -14.12 -10.29
CA ALA A 260 -0.12 -15.55 -10.58
C ALA A 260 -0.67 -15.79 -11.99
N MET A 261 0.05 -16.61 -12.74
CA MET A 261 -0.31 -17.13 -14.04
C MET A 261 -0.43 -18.66 -13.91
N PRO A 262 -1.55 -19.28 -14.29
CA PRO A 262 -1.70 -20.74 -14.19
C PRO A 262 -0.61 -21.49 -14.96
N ASP A 263 -0.16 -22.62 -14.43
CA ASP A 263 0.77 -23.55 -15.08
C ASP A 263 0.40 -25.00 -14.74
N GLU A 264 0.34 -25.88 -15.74
CA GLU A 264 -0.12 -27.26 -15.55
C GLU A 264 0.78 -28.07 -14.61
N ARG A 265 2.09 -27.81 -14.60
CA ARG A 265 3.06 -28.61 -13.84
C ARG A 265 3.40 -28.01 -12.48
N LEU A 266 3.50 -26.68 -12.42
CA LEU A 266 3.93 -25.93 -11.24
C LEU A 266 2.74 -25.35 -10.46
N GLY A 267 1.51 -25.52 -10.96
CA GLY A 267 0.30 -24.88 -10.44
C GLY A 267 0.23 -23.42 -10.86
N GLU A 268 1.22 -22.62 -10.46
CA GLU A 268 1.34 -21.22 -10.84
C GLU A 268 2.77 -20.87 -11.26
N ARG A 269 2.89 -19.86 -12.12
CA ARG A 269 4.11 -19.12 -12.46
C ARG A 269 3.89 -17.63 -12.22
N SER A 270 4.97 -16.86 -12.15
CA SER A 270 4.86 -15.40 -11.99
C SER A 270 4.82 -14.67 -13.33
N CYS A 271 3.80 -13.84 -13.54
CA CYS A 271 3.67 -12.97 -14.70
C CYS A 271 3.80 -11.50 -14.27
N ALA A 272 4.73 -10.77 -14.89
CA ALA A 272 4.97 -9.35 -14.65
C ALA A 272 4.31 -8.48 -15.72
N TYR A 273 3.31 -7.71 -15.34
CA TYR A 273 2.80 -6.60 -16.13
C TYR A 273 3.63 -5.35 -15.86
N VAL A 274 4.13 -4.71 -16.91
CA VAL A 274 5.01 -3.53 -16.77
C VAL A 274 4.55 -2.39 -17.67
N VAL A 275 4.66 -1.17 -17.14
CA VAL A 275 4.57 0.08 -17.91
C VAL A 275 6.00 0.61 -18.06
N LEU A 276 6.38 0.99 -19.26
CA LEU A 276 7.73 1.48 -19.54
C LEU A 276 7.82 3.00 -19.41
N LYS A 277 9.01 3.49 -19.07
CA LYS A 277 9.32 4.93 -19.13
C LYS A 277 9.53 5.33 -20.58
N ALA A 278 9.01 6.49 -20.99
CA ALA A 278 9.38 7.08 -22.27
C ALA A 278 10.91 7.37 -22.31
N PRO A 279 11.61 7.16 -23.45
CA PRO A 279 11.11 6.72 -24.76
C PRO A 279 11.27 5.20 -25.00
N HIS A 280 11.26 4.36 -23.96
CA HIS A 280 11.37 2.91 -24.13
C HIS A 280 10.03 2.31 -24.58
N HIS A 281 10.08 1.45 -25.60
CA HIS A 281 8.88 0.83 -26.20
C HIS A 281 8.82 -0.70 -25.99
N SER A 282 9.93 -1.32 -25.58
CA SER A 282 10.01 -2.75 -25.32
C SER A 282 10.95 -3.09 -24.17
N LEU A 283 10.66 -4.21 -23.53
CA LEU A 283 11.46 -4.84 -22.49
C LEU A 283 11.26 -6.36 -22.60
N SER A 284 12.34 -7.09 -22.84
CA SER A 284 12.25 -8.55 -22.96
C SER A 284 12.33 -9.25 -21.60
N LEU A 285 11.88 -10.51 -21.53
CA LEU A 285 11.98 -11.32 -20.32
C LEU A 285 13.45 -11.55 -19.94
N GLU A 286 14.33 -11.75 -20.91
CA GLU A 286 15.76 -11.96 -20.72
C GLU A 286 16.42 -10.73 -20.07
N GLU A 287 16.02 -9.53 -20.46
CA GLU A 287 16.50 -8.29 -19.82
C GLU A 287 16.11 -8.22 -18.34
N VAL A 288 14.87 -8.61 -18.01
CA VAL A 288 14.38 -8.67 -16.63
C VAL A 288 15.12 -9.73 -15.83
N VAL A 289 15.28 -10.94 -16.38
CA VAL A 289 16.03 -12.05 -15.75
C VAL A 289 17.49 -11.65 -15.50
N ALA A 290 18.13 -10.98 -16.46
CA ALA A 290 19.50 -10.47 -16.30
C ALA A 290 19.58 -9.40 -15.21
N PHE A 291 18.56 -8.55 -15.07
CA PHE A 291 18.49 -7.57 -13.97
C PHE A 291 18.32 -8.23 -12.60
N PHE A 292 17.41 -9.20 -12.46
CA PHE A 292 17.20 -9.95 -11.22
C PHE A 292 18.45 -10.73 -10.80
N SER A 293 19.15 -11.32 -11.77
CA SER A 293 20.44 -11.99 -11.56
C SER A 293 21.50 -11.04 -11.00
N ARG A 294 21.64 -9.83 -11.57
CA ARG A 294 22.54 -8.79 -11.04
C ARG A 294 22.18 -8.36 -9.62
N LYS A 295 20.90 -8.41 -9.25
CA LYS A 295 20.40 -8.12 -7.89
C LYS A 295 20.55 -9.29 -6.92
N ARG A 296 21.07 -10.44 -7.36
CA ARG A 296 21.27 -11.67 -6.55
C ARG A 296 19.97 -12.19 -5.92
N VAL A 297 18.87 -12.06 -6.66
CA VAL A 297 17.57 -12.60 -6.25
C VAL A 297 17.57 -14.11 -6.44
N ALA A 298 16.85 -14.86 -5.60
CA ALA A 298 16.70 -16.30 -5.80
C ALA A 298 15.97 -16.60 -7.13
N LYS A 299 16.47 -17.55 -7.92
CA LYS A 299 15.98 -17.83 -9.29
C LYS A 299 14.48 -18.15 -9.35
N TYR A 300 13.92 -18.81 -8.34
CA TYR A 300 12.50 -19.17 -8.33
C TYR A 300 11.58 -17.94 -8.23
N LYS A 301 12.09 -16.77 -7.80
CA LYS A 301 11.33 -15.51 -7.72
C LYS A 301 11.36 -14.70 -9.01
N TYR A 302 12.04 -15.19 -10.05
CA TYR A 302 12.14 -14.45 -11.30
C TYR A 302 10.78 -14.45 -12.01
N PRO A 303 10.35 -13.32 -12.60
CA PRO A 303 9.27 -13.33 -13.57
C PRO A 303 9.54 -14.38 -14.64
N GLU A 304 8.52 -15.15 -14.99
CA GLU A 304 8.58 -16.18 -16.05
C GLU A 304 7.78 -15.79 -17.29
N HIS A 305 6.98 -14.73 -17.17
CA HIS A 305 6.28 -14.10 -18.28
C HIS A 305 6.25 -12.59 -18.06
N ILE A 306 6.28 -11.82 -19.14
CA ILE A 306 6.22 -10.36 -19.10
C ILE A 306 5.19 -9.85 -20.11
N VAL A 307 4.35 -8.93 -19.68
CA VAL A 307 3.39 -8.23 -20.53
C VAL A 307 3.64 -6.74 -20.41
N VAL A 308 4.03 -6.12 -21.53
CA VAL A 308 4.18 -4.66 -21.60
C VAL A 308 2.82 -4.05 -21.92
N ILE A 309 2.37 -3.11 -21.11
CA ILE A 309 1.08 -2.41 -21.27
C ILE A 309 1.26 -0.89 -21.12
N GLU A 310 0.32 -0.12 -21.65
CA GLU A 310 0.36 1.34 -21.56
C GLU A 310 0.04 1.85 -20.15
N LYS A 311 -0.89 1.21 -19.43
CA LYS A 311 -1.28 1.58 -18.07
C LYS A 311 -1.81 0.41 -17.26
N LEU A 312 -1.50 0.36 -15.97
CA LEU A 312 -2.10 -0.60 -15.04
C LEU A 312 -3.54 -0.18 -14.68
N PRO A 313 -4.49 -1.13 -14.57
CA PRO A 313 -5.85 -0.82 -14.15
C PRO A 313 -5.84 -0.44 -12.67
N ARG A 314 -6.43 0.70 -12.32
CA ARG A 314 -6.46 1.24 -10.95
C ARG A 314 -7.87 1.65 -10.55
N THR A 315 -8.18 1.49 -9.27
CA THR A 315 -9.37 2.08 -8.65
C THR A 315 -9.25 3.60 -8.57
N ALA A 316 -10.35 4.31 -8.28
CA ALA A 316 -10.33 5.77 -8.03
C ALA A 316 -9.39 6.18 -6.87
N SER A 317 -9.10 5.27 -5.94
CA SER A 317 -8.13 5.47 -4.85
C SER A 317 -6.66 5.31 -5.29
N GLY A 318 -6.41 4.99 -6.56
CA GLY A 318 -5.06 4.75 -7.09
C GLY A 318 -4.54 3.31 -6.91
N LYS A 319 -5.25 2.41 -6.21
CA LYS A 319 -4.83 1.00 -6.04
C LYS A 319 -4.98 0.18 -7.32
N ILE A 320 -3.96 -0.64 -7.65
CA ILE A 320 -3.97 -1.54 -8.82
C ILE A 320 -5.02 -2.65 -8.64
N GLN A 321 -5.81 -2.90 -9.68
CA GLN A 321 -6.82 -3.96 -9.73
C GLN A 321 -6.22 -5.27 -10.25
N LYS A 322 -5.41 -5.96 -9.44
CA LYS A 322 -4.72 -7.21 -9.83
C LYS A 322 -5.64 -8.31 -10.39
N PHE A 323 -6.89 -8.36 -9.95
CA PHE A 323 -7.86 -9.34 -10.46
C PHE A 323 -8.18 -9.17 -11.95
N LEU A 324 -8.12 -7.93 -12.48
CA LEU A 324 -8.29 -7.68 -13.92
C LEU A 324 -7.11 -8.23 -14.70
N LEU A 325 -5.89 -8.07 -14.17
CA LEU A 325 -4.66 -8.59 -14.78
C LEU A 325 -4.60 -10.12 -14.71
N ARG A 326 -5.07 -10.75 -13.62
CA ARG A 326 -5.25 -12.21 -13.56
C ARG A 326 -6.23 -12.72 -14.62
N LYS A 327 -7.34 -12.02 -14.83
CA LYS A 327 -8.30 -12.36 -15.90
C LYS A 327 -7.69 -12.18 -17.29
N ASP A 328 -6.90 -11.13 -17.47
CA ASP A 328 -6.21 -10.86 -18.74
C ASP A 328 -5.20 -11.96 -19.09
N ILE A 329 -4.32 -12.35 -18.15
CA ILE A 329 -3.33 -13.39 -18.43
C ILE A 329 -3.99 -14.75 -18.71
N MET A 330 -5.08 -15.09 -18.00
CA MET A 330 -5.85 -16.31 -18.28
C MET A 330 -6.41 -16.32 -19.71
N ARG A 331 -6.88 -15.16 -20.21
CA ARG A 331 -7.37 -15.05 -21.59
C ARG A 331 -6.25 -15.20 -22.61
N ARG A 332 -5.11 -14.54 -22.40
CA ARG A 332 -3.94 -14.64 -23.28
C ARG A 332 -3.47 -16.09 -23.43
N LEU A 333 -3.31 -16.80 -22.30
CA LEU A 333 -2.95 -18.22 -22.32
C LEU A 333 -3.95 -19.09 -23.08
N THR A 334 -5.24 -18.74 -23.07
CA THR A 334 -6.25 -19.50 -23.81
C THR A 334 -6.19 -19.22 -25.31
N GLN A 335 -5.81 -18.00 -25.70
CA GLN A 335 -5.65 -17.61 -27.11
C GLN A 335 -4.38 -18.21 -27.73
N ASP A 336 -3.26 -18.22 -26.99
CA ASP A 336 -2.01 -18.82 -27.44
C ASP A 336 -2.17 -20.34 -27.70
N VAL A 337 -2.98 -21.04 -26.90
CA VAL A 337 -3.29 -22.48 -27.10
C VAL A 337 -4.14 -22.71 -28.35
N CYS A 338 -4.99 -21.77 -28.76
CA CYS A 338 -5.77 -21.89 -30.00
C CYS A 338 -4.93 -21.61 -31.25
N GLU A 339 -3.94 -20.71 -31.16
CA GLU A 339 -3.03 -20.40 -32.27
C GLU A 339 -1.94 -21.48 -32.49
N GLU A 340 -1.60 -22.29 -31.48
CA GLU A 340 -0.68 -23.44 -31.63
C GLU A 340 -1.33 -24.71 -32.21
N ILE A 341 -2.65 -24.74 -32.35
CA ILE A 341 -3.43 -25.90 -32.86
C ILE A 341 -3.85 -25.73 -34.33
N GLU A 342 -3.65 -24.54 -34.92
CA GLU A 342 -3.78 -24.28 -36.36
C GLU A 342 -2.42 -24.35 -37.08
#